data_AF-A0A836KL52-F1
#
_entry.id   AF-A0A836KL52-F1
#
_cell.length_a   1.000
_cell.length_b   1.000
_cell.length_c   1.000
_cell.angle_alpha   90.00
_cell.angle_beta   90.00
_cell.angle_gamma   90.00
#
_symmetry.space_group_name_H-M   'P 1'
#
loop_
_entity.id
_entity.type
_entity.pdbx_description
1 polymer ?
#
loop_
_entity_poly.entity_id
_entity_poly.type
_entity_poly.pdbx_seq_one_letter_code
_entity_poly.pdbx_strand_id
1 'polypeptide(L)'
;MLSISEGDIHGSLQKVVANTSENPEEPSTEYLFQQSRSVSLFYKFTKGHKYLVIPRRMKSSAGNNVPNKKYVIALRTKTKVSSKDVVVRIVRLDKDNAVFKNLTLFHAGTLTSLTTVYQIKDGNNVFRTYRGDNLCKGRKEHNAKFELVI
;
A
#
# COMPACT_ATOMS: atom_id res chain seq x y z
N MET A 1 6.71 8.83 -0.28
CA MET A 1 6.97 8.05 -1.51
C MET A 1 6.18 6.74 -1.45
N LEU A 2 5.74 6.21 -2.59
CA LEU A 2 5.12 4.88 -2.69
C LEU A 2 5.95 4.03 -3.65
N SER A 3 6.10 2.74 -3.33
CA SER A 3 6.81 1.79 -4.16
C SER A 3 5.98 0.54 -4.39
N ILE A 4 6.15 -0.06 -5.57
CA ILE A 4 5.62 -1.37 -5.90
C ILE A 4 6.79 -2.34 -5.96
N SER A 5 6.70 -3.43 -5.20
CA SER A 5 7.56 -4.58 -5.39
C SER A 5 6.80 -5.74 -6.02
N GLU A 6 7.54 -6.57 -6.74
CA GLU A 6 7.07 -7.79 -7.36
C GLU A 6 7.96 -8.96 -6.94
N GLY A 7 7.34 -10.12 -6.75
CA GLY A 7 8.06 -11.37 -6.54
C GLY A 7 7.20 -12.57 -6.90
N ASP A 8 7.81 -13.75 -6.84
CA ASP A 8 7.12 -15.01 -7.09
C ASP A 8 5.98 -15.25 -6.08
N ILE A 9 4.88 -15.86 -6.53
CA ILE A 9 3.70 -16.09 -5.70
C ILE A 9 3.97 -17.00 -4.49
N HIS A 10 4.90 -17.95 -4.64
CA HIS A 10 5.35 -18.86 -3.59
C HIS A 10 6.71 -18.45 -3.01
N GLY A 11 7.46 -17.60 -3.70
CA GLY A 11 8.72 -17.04 -3.22
C GLY A 11 8.59 -16.02 -2.08
N SER A 12 9.71 -15.85 -1.38
CA SER A 12 9.91 -14.82 -0.35
C SER A 12 10.71 -13.62 -0.85
N LEU A 13 11.38 -13.75 -2.00
CA LEU A 13 12.18 -12.69 -2.61
C LEU A 13 11.27 -11.72 -3.38
N GLN A 14 11.52 -10.42 -3.20
CA GLN A 14 10.80 -9.33 -3.81
C GLN A 14 11.80 -8.34 -4.40
N LYS A 15 11.45 -7.74 -5.53
CA LYS A 15 12.21 -6.66 -6.18
C LYS A 15 11.31 -5.44 -6.33
N VAL A 16 11.78 -4.26 -5.97
CA VAL A 16 11.10 -3.00 -6.30
C VAL A 16 11.16 -2.80 -7.82
N VAL A 17 10.00 -2.66 -8.43
CA VAL A 17 9.83 -2.53 -9.89
C VAL A 17 9.27 -1.17 -10.32
N ALA A 18 8.62 -0.45 -9.41
CA ALA A 18 8.08 0.87 -9.71
C ALA A 18 8.05 1.77 -8.45
N ASN A 19 8.22 3.05 -8.69
CA ASN A 19 8.25 4.10 -7.68
C ASN A 19 7.38 5.28 -8.13
N THR A 20 6.87 6.05 -7.17
CA THR A 20 6.28 7.36 -7.47
C THR A 20 7.32 8.28 -8.08
N SER A 21 6.92 9.01 -9.10
CA SER A 21 7.67 10.06 -9.81
C SER A 21 6.86 11.35 -9.82
N GLU A 22 7.35 12.36 -10.54
CA GLU A 22 6.64 13.64 -10.75
C GLU A 22 5.35 13.45 -11.57
N ASN A 23 5.36 12.50 -12.52
CA ASN A 23 4.20 12.14 -13.33
C ASN A 23 3.62 10.79 -12.87
N PRO A 24 2.46 10.75 -12.21
CA PRO A 24 1.87 9.52 -11.71
C PRO A 24 1.59 8.46 -12.78
N GLU A 25 1.33 8.87 -14.03
CA GLU A 25 1.08 7.95 -15.15
C GLU A 25 2.38 7.28 -15.65
N GLU A 26 3.53 7.85 -15.30
CA GLU A 26 4.86 7.39 -15.70
C GLU A 26 5.70 7.10 -14.44
N PRO A 27 5.39 6.01 -13.71
CA PRO A 27 6.15 5.63 -12.53
C PRO A 27 7.61 5.36 -12.88
N SER A 28 8.51 5.72 -11.97
CA SER A 28 9.95 5.58 -12.21
C SER A 28 10.46 4.20 -11.78
N THR A 29 11.41 3.66 -12.54
CA THR A 29 12.24 2.52 -12.12
C THR A 29 13.40 2.97 -11.25
N GLU A 30 13.75 4.25 -11.28
CA GLU A 30 14.79 4.81 -10.45
C GLU A 30 14.38 4.74 -8.99
N TYR A 31 15.36 4.37 -8.16
CA TYR A 31 15.16 4.23 -6.73
C TYR A 31 15.53 5.53 -6.00
N LEU A 32 15.00 6.65 -6.49
CA LEU A 32 15.23 7.99 -5.95
C LEU A 32 14.09 8.43 -5.03
N PHE A 33 14.44 9.04 -3.91
CA PHE A 33 13.50 9.43 -2.87
C PHE A 33 13.04 10.87 -3.05
N GLN A 34 11.84 11.03 -3.59
CA GLN A 34 11.18 12.35 -3.64
C GLN A 34 10.36 12.59 -2.37
N GLN A 35 10.65 13.69 -1.69
CA GLN A 35 9.87 14.14 -0.55
C GLN A 35 8.66 14.94 -1.04
N SER A 36 7.46 14.41 -0.83
CA SER A 36 6.21 15.11 -1.13
C SER A 36 5.17 14.83 -0.06
N ARG A 37 4.20 15.76 0.09
CA ARG A 37 3.04 15.62 0.99
C ARG A 37 2.06 14.56 0.49
N SER A 38 1.88 14.47 -0.82
CA SER A 38 0.99 13.53 -1.50
C SER A 38 1.71 12.92 -2.68
N VAL A 39 1.59 11.61 -2.84
CA VAL A 39 2.21 10.87 -3.95
C VAL A 39 1.22 9.85 -4.50
N SER A 40 1.32 9.58 -5.78
CA SER A 40 0.49 8.61 -6.49
C SER A 40 1.30 7.98 -7.61
N LEU A 41 0.92 6.76 -8.00
CA LEU A 41 1.44 6.08 -9.17
C LEU A 41 0.32 5.27 -9.81
N PHE A 42 0.34 5.18 -11.14
CA PHE A 42 -0.46 4.26 -11.91
C PHE A 42 0.37 3.00 -12.17
N TYR A 43 -0.19 1.82 -11.89
CA TYR A 43 0.51 0.55 -12.13
C TYR A 43 -0.46 -0.56 -12.51
N LYS A 44 -0.06 -1.38 -13.47
CA LYS A 44 -0.81 -2.54 -13.93
C LYS A 44 -0.26 -3.82 -13.30
N PHE A 45 -1.04 -4.42 -12.41
CA PHE A 45 -0.72 -5.72 -11.82
C PHE A 45 -1.09 -6.86 -12.79
N THR A 46 -0.22 -7.86 -12.92
CA THR A 46 -0.44 -9.05 -13.76
C THR A 46 -0.67 -10.29 -12.89
N LYS A 47 -1.26 -11.34 -13.47
CA LYS A 47 -1.46 -12.62 -12.78
C LYS A 47 -0.12 -13.35 -12.60
N GLY A 48 -0.03 -14.23 -11.61
CA GLY A 48 1.15 -15.07 -11.38
C GLY A 48 2.20 -14.48 -10.42
N HIS A 49 2.01 -13.24 -9.96
CA HIS A 49 2.96 -12.55 -9.11
C HIS A 49 2.35 -12.14 -7.77
N LYS A 50 3.22 -11.98 -6.77
CA LYS A 50 2.91 -11.38 -5.47
C LYS A 50 3.47 -9.97 -5.44
N TYR A 51 2.60 -9.00 -5.22
CA TYR A 51 2.98 -7.59 -5.14
C TYR A 51 2.88 -7.04 -3.72
N LEU A 52 3.77 -6.12 -3.38
CA LEU A 52 3.62 -5.26 -2.21
C LEU A 52 3.52 -3.81 -2.64
N VAL A 53 2.52 -3.12 -2.07
CA VAL A 53 2.39 -1.66 -2.16
C VAL A 53 2.99 -1.08 -0.89
N ILE A 54 4.16 -0.48 -0.99
CA ILE A 54 4.99 -0.10 0.15
C ILE A 54 4.97 1.42 0.31
N PRO A 55 4.23 1.96 1.30
CA PRO A 55 4.36 3.36 1.68
C PRO A 55 5.72 3.57 2.34
N ARG A 56 6.52 4.49 1.80
CA ARG A 56 7.83 4.84 2.34
C ARG A 56 7.79 6.22 2.95
N ARG A 57 7.82 6.24 4.28
CA ARG A 57 7.85 7.47 5.08
C ARG A 57 9.29 7.94 5.22
N MET A 58 9.55 9.16 4.76
CA MET A 58 10.83 9.83 4.98
C MET A 58 10.78 10.63 6.28
N LYS A 59 11.92 10.69 6.97
CA LYS A 59 12.10 11.67 8.04
C LYS A 59 12.21 13.06 7.41
N SER A 60 11.44 14.01 7.91
CA SER A 60 11.55 15.43 7.58
C SER A 60 12.78 16.01 8.27
N SER A 61 13.57 16.78 7.53
CA SER A 61 14.65 17.61 8.07
C SER A 61 14.13 18.75 8.97
N ALA A 62 12.87 19.16 8.80
CA ALA A 62 12.22 20.23 9.56
C ALA A 62 11.65 19.79 10.93
N GLY A 63 12.16 18.70 11.52
CA GLY A 63 11.81 18.28 12.89
C GLY A 63 10.42 17.64 13.08
N ASN A 64 9.54 17.63 12.08
CA ASN A 64 8.17 17.10 12.18
C ASN A 64 8.05 15.56 12.09
N ASN A 65 9.01 14.84 12.69
CA ASN A 65 9.17 13.39 12.63
C ASN A 65 8.31 12.64 13.65
N VAL A 66 7.00 12.87 13.65
CA VAL A 66 6.09 12.20 14.59
C VAL A 66 6.09 10.68 14.33
N PRO A 67 6.48 9.81 15.28
CA PRO A 67 6.59 8.37 15.06
C PRO A 67 5.29 7.71 14.55
N ASN A 68 4.15 8.22 15.02
CA ASN A 68 2.82 7.67 14.75
C ASN A 68 1.99 8.52 13.77
N LYS A 69 2.65 9.25 12.86
CA LYS A 69 1.93 10.05 11.85
C LYS A 69 1.07 9.12 10.99
N LYS A 70 -0.25 9.28 11.10
CA LYS A 70 -1.22 8.53 10.29
C LYS A 70 -1.07 8.91 8.82
N TYR A 71 -1.29 7.94 7.94
CA TYR A 71 -1.39 8.13 6.51
C TYR A 71 -2.54 7.29 5.97
N VAL A 72 -3.04 7.67 4.80
CA VAL A 72 -4.07 6.94 4.08
C VAL A 72 -3.47 6.43 2.79
N ILE A 73 -3.73 5.16 2.47
CA ILE A 73 -3.49 4.61 1.13
C ILE A 73 -4.84 4.47 0.47
N ALA A 74 -5.06 5.20 -0.61
CA ALA A 74 -6.20 5.03 -1.48
C ALA A 74 -5.79 4.15 -2.67
N LEU A 75 -6.66 3.21 -3.03
CA LEU A 75 -6.49 2.35 -4.20
C LEU A 75 -7.70 2.51 -5.11
N ARG A 76 -7.48 3.04 -6.31
CA ARG A 76 -8.47 3.08 -7.38
C ARG A 76 -8.18 1.97 -8.37
N THR A 77 -9.16 1.12 -8.63
CA THR A 77 -9.00 -0.03 -9.52
C THR A 77 -10.11 -0.06 -10.56
N LYS A 78 -9.77 -0.55 -11.77
CA LYS A 78 -10.77 -0.85 -12.82
C LYS A 78 -11.52 -2.14 -12.52
N THR A 79 -10.84 -3.10 -11.89
CA THR A 79 -11.40 -4.39 -11.47
C THR A 79 -11.70 -4.35 -9.99
N LYS A 80 -12.85 -4.89 -9.57
CA LYS A 80 -13.19 -5.04 -8.16
C LYS A 80 -12.08 -5.79 -7.41
N VAL A 81 -11.39 -5.08 -6.52
CA VAL A 81 -10.53 -5.69 -5.50
C VAL A 81 -11.38 -6.57 -4.61
N SER A 82 -10.81 -7.68 -4.14
CA SER A 82 -11.53 -8.66 -3.31
C SER A 82 -12.50 -9.54 -4.08
N SER A 83 -12.19 -9.84 -5.33
CA SER A 83 -12.85 -10.88 -6.12
C SER A 83 -12.11 -12.22 -5.97
N LYS A 84 -12.62 -13.28 -6.61
CA LYS A 84 -11.92 -14.59 -6.62
C LYS A 84 -10.51 -14.50 -7.21
N ASP A 85 -10.29 -13.58 -8.16
CA ASP A 85 -9.02 -13.42 -8.88
C ASP A 85 -8.01 -12.50 -8.18
N VAL A 86 -8.44 -11.60 -7.29
CA VAL A 86 -7.58 -10.57 -6.67
C VAL A 86 -7.83 -10.49 -5.18
N VAL A 87 -6.83 -10.89 -4.39
CA VAL A 87 -6.84 -10.82 -2.94
C VAL A 87 -5.88 -9.73 -2.47
N VAL A 88 -6.42 -8.74 -1.76
CA VAL A 88 -5.62 -7.68 -1.13
C VAL A 88 -5.58 -7.93 0.37
N ARG A 89 -4.38 -8.18 0.89
CA ARG A 89 -4.10 -8.33 2.32
C ARG A 89 -3.41 -7.08 2.86
N ILE A 90 -3.69 -6.79 4.11
CA ILE A 90 -3.09 -5.67 4.86
C ILE A 90 -2.05 -6.30 5.77
N VAL A 91 -0.79 -6.03 5.47
CA VAL A 91 0.35 -6.69 6.11
C VAL A 91 1.37 -5.66 6.58
N ARG A 92 2.20 -6.09 7.52
CA ARG A 92 3.35 -5.34 8.03
C ARG A 92 4.64 -6.09 7.69
N LEU A 93 5.59 -5.37 7.10
CA LEU A 93 6.99 -5.77 6.97
C LEU A 93 7.74 -5.47 8.27
N ASP A 94 8.78 -6.25 8.52
CA ASP A 94 9.71 -5.98 9.61
C ASP A 94 10.34 -4.58 9.46
N LYS A 95 10.50 -3.87 10.59
CA LYS A 95 11.00 -2.48 10.57
C LYS A 95 12.42 -2.36 10.03
N ASP A 96 13.21 -3.43 10.16
CA ASP A 96 14.62 -3.50 9.76
C ASP A 96 14.81 -4.13 8.38
N ASN A 97 13.69 -4.40 7.67
CA ASN A 97 13.70 -4.95 6.32
C ASN A 97 14.54 -4.10 5.35
N ALA A 98 15.29 -4.78 4.50
CA ALA A 98 16.20 -4.21 3.52
C ALA A 98 15.54 -3.16 2.59
N VAL A 99 14.25 -3.29 2.28
CA VAL A 99 13.52 -2.32 1.44
C VAL A 99 13.48 -0.92 2.06
N PHE A 100 13.54 -0.81 3.39
CA PHE A 100 13.58 0.46 4.11
C PHE A 100 15.01 1.03 4.26
N LYS A 101 16.02 0.26 3.86
CA LYS A 101 17.45 0.62 3.89
C LYS A 101 18.01 0.83 2.47
N ASN A 102 17.15 1.25 1.55
CA ASN A 102 17.51 1.56 0.17
C ASN A 102 18.03 0.36 -0.65
N LEU A 103 17.60 -0.87 -0.34
CA LEU A 103 17.81 -2.02 -1.23
C LEU A 103 16.56 -2.33 -2.05
N THR A 104 16.75 -2.51 -3.36
CA THR A 104 15.65 -2.83 -4.29
C THR A 104 15.27 -4.31 -4.26
N LEU A 105 16.23 -5.20 -4.00
CA LEU A 105 16.02 -6.63 -3.84
C LEU A 105 16.02 -6.98 -2.34
N PHE A 106 14.97 -7.65 -1.87
CA PHE A 106 14.82 -7.95 -0.45
C PHE A 106 13.96 -9.21 -0.22
N HIS A 107 14.18 -9.89 0.89
CA HIS A 107 13.25 -10.91 1.37
C HIS A 107 12.10 -10.24 2.11
N ALA A 108 10.86 -10.54 1.71
CA ALA A 108 9.66 -10.12 2.44
C ALA A 108 9.56 -10.79 3.83
N GLY A 109 10.21 -11.95 4.00
CA GLY A 109 10.16 -12.74 5.22
C GLY A 109 8.73 -13.16 5.58
N THR A 110 8.47 -13.34 6.87
CA THR A 110 7.12 -13.61 7.38
C THR A 110 6.34 -12.30 7.49
N LEU A 111 5.36 -12.14 6.61
CA LEU A 111 4.44 -11.00 6.64
C LEU A 111 3.45 -11.15 7.80
N THR A 112 3.39 -10.15 8.66
CA THR A 112 2.42 -10.11 9.77
C THR A 112 1.12 -9.47 9.30
N SER A 113 -0.01 -10.16 9.43
CA SER A 113 -1.33 -9.58 9.13
C SER A 113 -1.64 -8.43 10.09
N LEU A 114 -2.18 -7.34 9.55
CA LEU A 114 -2.54 -6.15 10.32
C LEU A 114 -4.03 -5.86 10.15
N THR A 115 -4.77 -5.91 11.26
CA THR A 115 -6.17 -5.46 11.26
C THR A 115 -6.24 -3.94 11.31
N THR A 116 -6.91 -3.33 10.33
CA THR A 116 -7.13 -1.87 10.30
C THR A 116 -8.55 -1.55 9.84
N VAL A 117 -8.91 -0.26 9.91
CA VAL A 117 -10.14 0.28 9.33
C VAL A 117 -9.87 0.68 7.89
N TYR A 118 -10.80 0.32 6.99
CA TYR A 118 -10.77 0.73 5.60
C TYR A 118 -12.17 1.07 5.11
N GLN A 119 -12.24 1.90 4.08
CA GLN A 119 -13.49 2.30 3.46
C GLN A 119 -13.50 1.89 2.00
N ILE A 120 -14.65 1.37 1.54
CA ILE A 120 -14.89 1.06 0.13
C ILE A 120 -15.99 1.98 -0.36
N LYS A 121 -15.72 2.67 -1.46
CA LYS A 121 -16.75 3.34 -2.26
C LYS A 121 -17.15 2.39 -3.39
N ASP A 122 -18.38 1.90 -3.36
CA ASP A 122 -18.93 1.17 -4.50
C ASP A 122 -19.52 2.13 -5.54
N GLY A 123 -19.91 1.60 -6.71
CA GLY A 123 -20.44 2.40 -7.83
C GLY A 123 -21.68 3.25 -7.51
N ASN A 124 -22.28 3.07 -6.33
CA ASN A 124 -23.45 3.83 -5.87
C ASN A 124 -23.07 5.08 -5.06
N ASN A 125 -21.80 5.49 -5.08
CA ASN A 125 -21.27 6.65 -4.36
C ASN A 125 -21.37 6.61 -2.82
N VAL A 126 -21.73 5.46 -2.22
CA VAL A 126 -21.82 5.30 -0.77
C VAL A 126 -20.53 4.68 -0.23
N PHE A 127 -19.94 5.31 0.78
CA PHE A 127 -18.83 4.73 1.53
C PHE A 127 -19.34 3.68 2.52
N ARG A 128 -18.69 2.53 2.55
CA ARG A 128 -18.90 1.50 3.56
C ARG A 128 -17.61 1.29 4.33
N THR A 129 -17.68 1.44 5.65
CA THR A 129 -16.55 1.23 6.55
C THR A 129 -16.48 -0.22 7.02
N TYR A 130 -15.27 -0.76 7.03
CA TYR A 130 -14.98 -2.11 7.46
C TYR A 130 -13.75 -2.13 8.37
N ARG A 131 -13.63 -3.17 9.18
CA ARG A 131 -12.43 -3.51 9.94
C ARG A 131 -11.96 -4.91 9.55
N GLY A 132 -10.70 -5.05 9.18
CA GLY A 132 -10.13 -6.34 8.82
C GLY A 132 -8.66 -6.26 8.41
N ASP A 133 -8.08 -7.43 8.14
CA ASP A 133 -6.71 -7.60 7.65
C ASP A 133 -6.65 -7.94 6.14
N ASN A 134 -7.80 -7.95 5.49
CA ASN A 134 -7.95 -8.17 4.06
C ASN A 134 -9.19 -7.45 3.56
N LEU A 135 -9.18 -7.03 2.30
CA LEU A 135 -10.28 -6.27 1.74
C LEU A 135 -11.52 -7.14 1.39
N CYS A 136 -11.47 -8.47 1.57
CA CYS A 136 -12.55 -9.40 1.20
C CYS A 136 -13.50 -9.75 2.35
N LYS A 137 -12.99 -9.79 3.57
CA LYS A 137 -13.67 -10.38 4.74
C LYS A 137 -13.71 -9.44 5.95
N GLY A 138 -13.60 -8.13 5.73
CA GLY A 138 -13.72 -7.16 6.81
C GLY A 138 -15.10 -7.20 7.46
N ARG A 139 -15.14 -7.05 8.79
CA ARG A 139 -16.38 -6.86 9.54
C ARG A 139 -16.91 -5.46 9.26
N LYS A 140 -18.19 -5.34 8.89
CA LYS A 140 -18.84 -4.04 8.68
C LYS A 140 -18.87 -3.24 9.98
N GLU A 141 -18.54 -1.95 9.88
CA GLU A 141 -18.55 -1.00 10.99
C GLU A 141 -19.58 0.12 10.71
N HIS A 142 -20.03 0.82 11.76
CA HIS A 142 -20.92 1.97 11.60
C HIS A 142 -20.14 3.19 11.09
N ASN A 143 -20.56 3.75 9.96
CA ASN A 143 -19.89 4.88 9.31
C ASN A 143 -19.78 6.13 10.22
N ALA A 144 -20.80 6.41 11.04
CA ALA A 144 -20.84 7.58 11.93
C ALA A 144 -19.67 7.63 12.94
N LYS A 145 -19.03 6.49 13.23
CA LYS A 145 -17.85 6.44 14.12
C LYS A 145 -16.56 6.86 13.43
N PHE A 146 -16.58 7.07 12.12
CA PHE A 146 -15.41 7.30 11.27
C PHE A 146 -15.67 8.39 10.23
N GLU A 147 -16.58 9.32 10.53
CA GLU A 147 -16.82 10.49 9.68
C GLU A 147 -15.52 11.27 9.49
N LEU A 148 -14.99 11.14 8.26
CA LEU A 148 -13.90 11.89 7.65
C LEU A 148 -12.57 11.87 8.42
N VAL A 149 -11.86 10.74 8.31
CA VAL A 149 -10.39 10.79 8.18
C VAL A 149 -10.09 11.03 6.69
N ILE A 150 -10.45 12.21 6.19
CA ILE A 150 -10.02 12.70 4.86
C ILE A 150 -9.31 14.03 5.09
#